data_AF-A0A2N7JND3-F1
#
_entry.id   AF-A0A2N7JND3-F1
#
_cell.length_a   1.000
_cell.length_b   1.000
_cell.length_c   1.000
_cell.angle_alpha   90.00
_cell.angle_beta   90.00
_cell.angle_gamma   90.00
#
_symmetry.space_group_name_H-M   'P 1'
#
loop_
_entity.id
_entity.type
_entity.pdbx_description
1 polymer ?
#
loop_
_entity_poly.entity_id
_entity_poly.type
_entity_poly.pdbx_seq_one_letter_code
_entity_poly.pdbx_strand_id
1 'polypeptide(L)'
;MAAVAVKLENAFKALLKEGKKISPFAVEKRAGVSNGSLKNHAELLGRVLEEKEKYLSDPKKVGVVKAKENKSKAQVSKDKYQEVLEQNERLKTKNEQLESEHVVMADKVAQMTWELHRYKTKTRKNSTSVKNLKV
;
A
#
# COMPACT_ATOMS: atom_id res chain seq x y z
N MET A 1 19.25 -19.41 -30.07
CA MET A 1 17.99 -18.94 -29.44
C MET A 1 16.88 -19.91 -29.86
N ALA A 2 16.18 -20.56 -28.92
CA ALA A 2 15.04 -21.38 -29.28
C ALA A 2 13.92 -20.49 -29.85
N ALA A 3 13.35 -20.89 -30.99
CA ALA A 3 12.21 -20.19 -31.59
C ALA A 3 11.08 -20.02 -30.56
N VAL A 4 10.40 -18.88 -30.60
CA VAL A 4 9.33 -18.51 -29.66
C VAL A 4 8.27 -19.62 -29.55
N ALA A 5 7.97 -20.29 -30.67
CA ALA A 5 7.08 -21.45 -30.72
C ALA A 5 7.50 -22.61 -29.78
N VAL A 6 8.79 -22.96 -29.76
CA VAL A 6 9.32 -24.06 -28.93
C VAL A 6 9.24 -23.73 -27.44
N LYS A 7 9.44 -22.45 -27.07
CA LYS A 7 9.28 -21.99 -25.69
C LYS A 7 7.82 -22.07 -25.24
N LEU A 8 6.89 -21.68 -26.11
CA LEU A 8 5.45 -21.75 -25.85
C LEU A 8 4.97 -23.21 -25.71
N GLU A 9 5.43 -24.12 -26.57
CA GLU A 9 5.11 -25.54 -26.47
C GLU A 9 5.63 -26.18 -25.19
N ASN A 10 6.89 -25.89 -24.82
CA ASN A 10 7.48 -26.41 -23.59
C ASN A 10 6.77 -25.86 -22.36
N ALA A 11 6.40 -24.57 -22.37
CA ALA A 11 5.61 -23.95 -21.30
C ALA A 11 4.21 -24.58 -21.20
N PHE A 12 3.57 -24.87 -22.32
CA PHE A 12 2.28 -25.56 -22.36
C PHE A 12 2.36 -26.98 -21.80
N LYS A 13 3.34 -27.77 -22.22
CA LYS A 13 3.59 -29.13 -21.67
C LYS A 13 3.93 -29.10 -20.18
N ALA A 14 4.68 -28.11 -19.72
CA ALA A 14 4.98 -27.93 -18.30
C ALA A 14 3.71 -27.63 -17.49
N LEU A 15 2.84 -26.74 -17.98
CA LEU A 15 1.58 -26.40 -17.30
C LEU A 15 0.60 -27.59 -17.27
N LEU A 16 0.58 -28.41 -18.32
CA LEU A 16 -0.18 -29.67 -18.34
C LEU A 16 0.33 -30.66 -17.28
N LYS A 17 1.64 -30.86 -17.18
CA LYS A 17 2.25 -31.75 -16.17
C LYS A 17 2.04 -31.24 -14.75
N GLU A 18 2.14 -29.93 -14.55
CA GLU A 18 1.96 -29.30 -13.24
C GLU A 18 0.47 -29.25 -12.80
N GLY A 19 -0.48 -29.56 -13.69
CA GLY A 19 -1.91 -29.52 -13.40
C GLY A 19 -2.43 -28.12 -13.03
N LYS A 20 -1.67 -27.08 -13.37
CA LYS A 20 -1.98 -25.68 -13.06
C LYS A 20 -2.96 -25.11 -14.09
N LYS A 21 -3.64 -24.02 -13.72
CA LYS A 21 -4.58 -23.32 -14.59
C LYS A 21 -3.93 -22.97 -15.93
N ILE A 22 -4.41 -23.58 -17.00
CA ILE A 22 -3.96 -23.33 -18.36
C ILE A 22 -4.73 -22.13 -18.90
N SER A 23 -4.00 -21.09 -19.30
CA SER A 23 -4.54 -19.95 -20.03
C SER A 23 -3.47 -19.38 -20.97
N PRO A 24 -3.88 -18.68 -22.04
CA PRO A 24 -2.95 -18.00 -22.95
C PRO A 24 -1.87 -17.19 -22.21
N PHE A 25 -2.31 -16.39 -21.23
CA PHE A 25 -1.44 -15.57 -20.39
C PHE A 25 -0.51 -16.40 -19.49
N ALA A 26 -1.01 -17.51 -18.92
CA ALA A 26 -0.19 -18.37 -18.07
C ALA A 26 0.93 -19.05 -18.87
N VAL A 27 0.64 -19.46 -20.11
CA VAL A 27 1.63 -20.04 -21.03
C VAL A 27 2.68 -19.00 -21.43
N GLU A 28 2.26 -17.79 -21.80
CA GLU A 28 3.17 -16.68 -22.15
C GLU A 28 4.10 -16.30 -20.98
N LYS A 29 3.53 -16.18 -19.78
CA LYS A 29 4.29 -15.87 -18.56
C LYS A 29 5.30 -16.97 -18.22
N ARG A 30 4.93 -18.24 -18.40
CA ARG A 30 5.82 -19.38 -18.12
C ARG A 30 6.90 -19.54 -19.19
N ALA A 31 6.60 -19.20 -20.45
CA ALA A 31 7.56 -19.17 -21.54
C ALA A 31 8.52 -17.96 -21.50
N GLY A 32 8.22 -16.94 -20.69
CA GLY A 32 9.02 -15.71 -20.58
C GLY A 32 8.95 -14.86 -21.85
N VAL A 33 7.80 -14.84 -22.51
CA VAL A 33 7.57 -14.09 -23.76
C VAL A 33 6.62 -12.92 -23.52
N SER A 34 6.59 -11.95 -24.45
CA SER A 34 5.71 -10.80 -24.34
C SER A 34 4.24 -11.21 -24.45
N ASN A 35 3.38 -10.47 -23.73
CA ASN A 35 1.93 -10.67 -23.79
C ASN A 35 1.43 -10.50 -25.23
N GLY A 36 0.74 -11.50 -25.76
CA GLY A 36 0.26 -11.52 -27.14
C GLY A 36 1.16 -12.30 -28.11
N SER A 37 2.31 -12.81 -27.69
CA SER A 37 3.16 -13.69 -28.52
C SER A 37 2.42 -14.96 -28.95
N LEU A 38 1.47 -15.46 -28.16
CA LEU A 38 0.69 -16.65 -28.49
C LEU A 38 -0.34 -16.39 -29.60
N LYS A 39 -0.72 -15.13 -29.85
CA LYS A 39 -1.63 -14.77 -30.95
C LYS A 39 -1.02 -15.04 -32.32
N ASN A 40 0.30 -14.99 -32.43
CA ASN A 40 1.04 -15.27 -33.66
C ASN A 40 1.10 -16.77 -33.98
N HIS A 41 0.65 -17.64 -33.06
CA HIS A 41 0.65 -19.09 -33.20
C HIS A 41 -0.78 -19.64 -32.98
N ALA A 42 -1.63 -19.51 -34.00
CA ALA A 42 -3.05 -19.88 -33.94
C ALA A 42 -3.29 -21.35 -33.53
N GLU A 43 -2.44 -22.28 -33.96
CA GLU A 43 -2.53 -23.70 -33.61
C GLU A 43 -2.29 -23.96 -32.12
N LEU A 44 -1.33 -23.25 -31.51
CA LEU A 44 -1.06 -23.34 -30.07
C LEU A 44 -2.14 -22.64 -29.26
N LEU A 45 -2.65 -21.52 -29.75
CA LEU A 45 -3.78 -20.81 -29.15
C LEU A 45 -5.01 -21.72 -29.07
N GLY A 46 -5.35 -22.43 -30.14
CA GLY A 46 -6.46 -23.38 -30.19
C GLY A 46 -6.33 -24.48 -29.12
N ARG A 47 -5.18 -25.16 -29.07
CA ARG A 47 -4.91 -26.20 -28.06
C ARG A 47 -4.96 -25.68 -26.62
N VAL A 48 -4.46 -24.46 -26.38
CA VAL A 48 -4.51 -23.82 -25.05
C VAL A 48 -5.93 -23.47 -24.63
N LEU A 49 -6.78 -23.06 -25.58
CA LEU A 49 -8.18 -22.74 -25.32
C LEU A 49 -9.03 -24.00 -25.10
N GLU A 50 -8.82 -25.04 -25.91
CA GLU A 50 -9.46 -26.36 -25.70
C GLU A 50 -9.10 -26.95 -24.33
N GLU A 51 -7.82 -26.92 -23.95
CA GLU A 51 -7.42 -27.39 -22.63
C GLU A 51 -7.96 -26.48 -21.53
N LYS A 52 -7.98 -25.16 -21.72
CA LYS A 52 -8.65 -24.26 -20.75
C LYS A 52 -10.12 -24.65 -20.53
N GLU A 53 -10.84 -25.01 -21.59
CA GLU A 53 -12.23 -25.47 -21.49
C GLU A 53 -12.36 -26.81 -20.77
N LYS A 54 -11.49 -27.79 -21.07
CA LYS A 54 -11.46 -29.07 -20.34
C LYS A 54 -11.16 -28.87 -18.85
N TYR A 55 -10.23 -27.96 -18.53
CA TYR A 55 -9.91 -27.58 -17.14
C TYR A 55 -11.07 -26.86 -16.43
N LEU A 56 -11.93 -26.16 -17.16
CA LEU A 56 -13.15 -25.52 -16.61
C LEU A 56 -14.28 -26.52 -16.39
N SER A 57 -14.39 -27.52 -17.27
CA SER A 57 -15.41 -28.56 -17.23
C SER A 57 -15.14 -29.66 -16.19
N ASP A 58 -13.92 -29.75 -15.64
CA ASP A 58 -13.55 -30.70 -14.59
C ASP A 58 -13.83 -30.14 -13.17
N PRO A 59 -14.95 -30.52 -12.50
CA PRO A 59 -15.37 -29.91 -11.23
C PRO A 59 -14.41 -30.21 -10.06
N LYS A 60 -13.61 -31.27 -10.14
CA LYS A 60 -12.66 -31.65 -9.09
C LYS A 60 -11.43 -30.72 -9.00
N LYS A 61 -11.04 -30.06 -10.10
CA LYS A 61 -9.83 -29.21 -10.14
C LYS A 61 -10.14 -27.73 -9.89
N VAL A 62 -11.34 -27.25 -10.27
CA VAL A 62 -11.74 -25.84 -10.12
C VAL A 62 -12.06 -25.47 -8.66
N GLY A 63 -12.65 -26.39 -7.88
CA GLY A 63 -13.04 -26.14 -6.49
C GLY A 63 -11.87 -25.93 -5.54
N VAL A 64 -10.78 -26.68 -5.69
CA VAL A 64 -9.62 -26.64 -4.78
C VAL A 64 -8.80 -25.36 -4.95
N VAL A 65 -8.65 -24.87 -6.18
CA VAL A 65 -7.87 -23.65 -6.46
C VAL A 65 -8.62 -22.39 -6.01
N LYS A 66 -9.92 -22.30 -6.30
CA LYS A 66 -10.76 -21.17 -5.85
C LYS A 66 -10.87 -21.10 -4.32
N ALA A 67 -11.00 -22.25 -3.65
CA ALA A 67 -11.10 -22.28 -2.18
C ALA A 67 -9.81 -21.84 -1.48
N LYS A 68 -8.62 -22.24 -1.97
CA LYS A 68 -7.34 -21.77 -1.43
C LYS A 68 -7.13 -20.27 -1.69
N GLU A 69 -7.47 -19.79 -2.89
CA GLU A 69 -7.30 -18.38 -3.24
C GLU A 69 -8.22 -17.47 -2.40
N ASN A 70 -9.48 -17.87 -2.19
CA ASN A 70 -10.41 -17.13 -1.33
C ASN A 70 -9.99 -17.13 0.15
N LYS A 71 -9.49 -18.25 0.69
CA LYS A 71 -8.96 -18.30 2.06
C LYS A 71 -7.73 -17.38 2.23
N SER A 72 -6.84 -17.35 1.25
CA SER A 72 -5.66 -16.47 1.30
C SER A 72 -6.04 -14.98 1.23
N LYS A 73 -7.03 -14.60 0.41
CA LYS A 73 -7.52 -13.22 0.32
C LYS A 73 -8.23 -12.77 1.60
N ALA A 74 -9.03 -13.66 2.21
CA ALA A 74 -9.72 -13.38 3.46
C ALA A 74 -8.74 -13.20 4.64
N GLN A 75 -7.67 -13.99 4.69
CA GLN A 75 -6.63 -13.84 5.71
C GLN A 75 -5.87 -12.52 5.56
N VAL A 76 -5.43 -12.19 4.33
CA VAL A 76 -4.75 -10.92 4.04
C VAL A 76 -5.63 -9.71 4.35
N SER A 77 -6.95 -9.79 4.11
CA SER A 77 -7.86 -8.70 4.50
C SER A 77 -7.99 -8.53 6.01
N LYS A 78 -7.92 -9.62 6.78
CA LYS A 78 -7.99 -9.57 8.24
C LYS A 78 -6.71 -8.98 8.84
N ASP A 79 -5.55 -9.42 8.33
CA ASP A 79 -4.25 -8.94 8.81
C ASP A 79 -4.08 -7.44 8.51
N LYS A 80 -4.48 -6.99 7.31
CA LYS A 80 -4.49 -5.55 6.97
C LYS A 80 -5.45 -4.73 7.83
N TYR A 81 -6.61 -5.29 8.17
CA TYR A 81 -7.57 -4.61 9.02
C TYR A 81 -7.00 -4.41 10.43
N GLN A 82 -6.34 -5.44 10.96
CA GLN A 82 -5.68 -5.36 12.26
C GLN A 82 -4.53 -4.34 12.27
N GLU A 83 -3.71 -4.32 11.21
CA GLU A 83 -2.63 -3.34 11.06
C GLU A 83 -3.16 -1.90 11.03
N VAL A 84 -4.27 -1.66 10.32
CA VAL A 84 -4.90 -0.34 10.26
C VAL A 84 -5.44 0.09 11.63
N LEU A 85 -6.02 -0.83 12.40
CA LEU A 85 -6.48 -0.52 13.76
C LEU A 85 -5.31 -0.13 14.67
N GLU A 86 -4.21 -0.88 14.65
CA GLU A 86 -3.01 -0.58 15.43
C GLU A 86 -2.39 0.76 15.02
N GLN A 87 -2.35 1.08 13.73
CA GLN A 87 -1.89 2.37 13.24
C GLN A 87 -2.79 3.51 13.72
N ASN A 88 -4.10 3.31 13.72
CA ASN A 88 -5.06 4.33 14.15
C ASN A 88 -4.93 4.63 15.65
N GLU A 89 -4.77 3.59 16.49
CA GLU A 89 -4.50 3.77 17.92
C GLU A 89 -3.19 4.53 18.16
N ARG A 90 -2.11 4.20 17.44
CA ARG A 90 -0.83 4.92 17.54
C ARG A 90 -0.93 6.37 17.08
N LEU A 91 -1.70 6.65 16.04
CA LEU A 91 -1.92 8.02 15.57
C LEU A 91 -2.74 8.81 16.58
N LYS A 92 -3.74 8.19 17.21
CA LYS A 92 -4.56 8.83 18.24
C LYS A 92 -3.71 9.23 19.46
N THR A 93 -2.89 8.32 19.98
CA THR A 93 -2.02 8.64 21.12
C THR A 93 -1.00 9.73 20.79
N LYS A 94 -0.45 9.72 19.57
CA LYS A 94 0.47 10.77 19.11
C LYS A 94 -0.25 12.12 18.96
N ASN A 95 -1.49 12.15 18.47
CA ASN A 95 -2.27 13.37 18.39
C ASN A 95 -2.59 13.94 19.77
N GLU A 96 -3.03 13.09 20.72
CA GLU A 96 -3.27 13.51 22.10
C GLU A 96 -2.01 14.10 22.75
N GLN A 97 -0.84 13.48 22.52
CA GLN A 97 0.44 14.03 22.98
C GLN A 97 0.73 15.39 22.36
N LEU A 98 0.62 15.54 21.03
CA LEU A 98 0.88 16.81 20.35
C LEU A 98 -0.09 17.91 20.81
N GLU A 99 -1.37 17.60 20.97
CA GLU A 99 -2.35 18.54 21.50
C GLU A 99 -1.95 19.03 22.90
N SER A 100 -1.52 18.12 23.78
CA SER A 100 -1.04 18.48 25.11
C SER A 100 0.21 19.38 25.07
N GLU A 101 1.16 19.10 24.19
CA GLU A 101 2.37 19.90 24.00
C GLU A 101 2.04 21.30 23.46
N HIS A 102 1.09 21.40 22.54
CA HIS A 102 0.61 22.67 21.99
C HIS A 102 -0.05 23.54 23.06
N VAL A 103 -0.87 22.96 23.95
CA VAL A 103 -1.49 23.69 25.07
C VAL A 103 -0.41 24.27 25.99
N VAL A 104 0.56 23.46 26.39
CA VAL A 104 1.67 23.92 27.25
C VAL A 104 2.50 25.00 26.57
N MET A 105 2.73 24.89 25.26
CA MET A 105 3.45 25.90 24.49
C MET A 105 2.68 27.21 24.41
N ALA A 106 1.37 27.15 24.19
CA ALA A 106 0.49 28.32 24.16
C ALA A 106 0.51 29.06 25.51
N ASP A 107 0.44 28.33 26.62
CA ASP A 107 0.54 28.91 27.97
C ASP A 107 1.88 29.63 28.19
N LYS A 108 3.00 29.02 27.77
CA LYS A 108 4.32 29.64 27.86
C LYS A 108 4.41 30.92 27.02
N VAL A 109 3.89 30.90 25.80
CA VAL A 109 3.85 32.09 24.93
C VAL A 109 3.01 33.20 25.56
N ALA A 110 1.87 32.86 26.16
CA ALA A 110 1.04 33.83 26.87
C ALA A 110 1.80 34.45 28.04
N GLN A 111 2.44 33.64 28.89
CA GLN A 111 3.26 34.12 30.02
C GLN A 111 4.37 35.06 29.56
N MET A 112 5.16 34.66 28.55
CA MET A 112 6.22 35.51 28.00
C MET A 112 5.68 36.83 27.43
N THR A 113 4.51 36.78 26.79
CA THR A 113 3.84 37.98 26.25
C THR A 113 3.46 38.95 27.38
N TRP A 114 2.93 38.43 28.49
CA TRP A 114 2.63 39.23 29.68
C TRP A 114 3.89 39.85 30.30
N GLU A 115 4.96 39.09 30.42
CA GLU A 115 6.24 39.57 30.95
C GLU A 115 6.85 40.68 30.08
N LEU A 116 6.84 40.51 28.75
CA LEU A 116 7.29 41.54 27.81
C LEU A 116 6.44 42.81 27.93
N HIS A 117 5.12 42.67 28.05
CA HIS A 117 4.23 43.82 28.25
C HIS A 117 4.53 44.53 29.59
N ARG A 118 4.74 43.77 30.67
CA ARG A 118 5.14 44.31 31.98
C ARG A 118 6.50 45.01 31.91
N TYR A 119 7.47 44.44 31.21
CA TYR A 119 8.79 45.07 31.04
C TYR A 119 8.70 46.37 30.26
N LYS A 120 7.98 46.38 29.13
CA LYS A 120 7.73 47.57 28.31
C LYS A 120 7.03 48.69 29.10
N THR A 121 6.05 48.35 29.93
CA THR A 121 5.35 49.33 30.75
C THR A 121 6.25 49.89 31.86
N LYS A 122 7.08 49.06 32.50
CA LYS A 122 8.06 49.49 33.52
C LYS A 122 9.13 50.41 32.94
N THR A 123 9.72 50.07 31.80
CA THR A 123 10.74 50.91 31.13
C THR A 123 10.16 52.22 30.62
N ARG A 124 8.91 52.23 30.11
CA ARG A 124 8.22 53.47 29.72
C ARG A 124 8.03 54.42 30.92
N LYS A 125 7.57 53.91 32.07
CA LYS A 125 7.40 54.73 33.29
C LYS A 125 8.73 55.31 33.77
N ASN A 126 9.79 54.50 33.79
CA ASN A 126 11.13 54.95 34.19
C ASN A 126 11.69 56.00 33.22
N SER A 127 11.48 55.86 31.91
CA SER A 127 11.91 56.86 30.91
C SER A 127 11.21 58.21 31.10
N THR A 128 9.91 58.22 31.40
CA THR A 128 9.17 59.46 31.68
C THR A 128 9.62 60.11 32.99
N SER A 129 9.93 59.32 34.02
CA SER A 129 10.45 59.81 35.30
C SER A 129 11.79 60.54 35.15
N VAL A 130 12.70 60.04 34.30
CA VAL A 130 14.01 60.67 34.06
C VAL A 130 13.88 61.99 33.29
N LYS A 131 12.91 62.10 32.37
CA LYS A 131 12.67 63.36 31.61
C LYS A 131 12.05 64.49 32.47
N ASN A 132 11.43 64.15 33.59
CA ASN A 132 10.81 65.11 34.50
C ASN A 132 11.74 65.59 35.64
N LEU A 133 12.96 65.04 35.74
CA LEU A 133 14.02 65.62 36.57
C LEU A 133 14.56 66.86 35.83
N LYS A 134 14.01 68.03 36.16
CA LYS A 134 14.64 69.31 35.83
C LYS A 134 15.97 69.40 36.59
N VAL A 135 17.06 69.58 35.83
CA VAL A 135 18.31 70.19 36.32
C VAL A 135 18.07 71.68 36.52
#